data_AF-A0A2M8V252-F1
#
_entry.id   AF-A0A2M8V252-F1
#
_cell.length_a   1.000
_cell.length_b   1.000
_cell.length_c   1.000
_cell.angle_alpha   90.00
_cell.angle_beta   90.00
_cell.angle_gamma   90.00
#
_symmetry.space_group_name_H-M   'P 1'
#
loop_
_entity.id
_entity.type
_entity.pdbx_description
1 polymer ?
#
loop_
_entity_poly.entity_id
_entity_poly.type
_entity_poly.pdbx_seq_one_letter_code
_entity_poly.pdbx_strand_id
1 'polypeptide(L)'
;MRGSISAKDLDDAVASLQVLGGDLPNKALADALNHTANQANRALVDEIDEVFDNPTSFTRNAVRVFHAKPNNLEASLWVKDEKDGASKGAAPEDWVAPQVFGGPRVDKASERNLRSKGILPAGKFLVPGAGAKLDKFGNMSRGQMIQILSGLGALEYKAGFKGNATDSARSIRKGHQRAYFVMKRGSVPIGIGERRDGTMVMVLAFVSQPQYSVRFKFHDVVRAIAEDDSRLEANIEQALAKALQAKGGR
;
A
#
# COMPACT_ATOMS: atom_id res chain seq x y z
N MET A 1 -0.49 -5.37 -9.80
CA MET A 1 0.83 -5.97 -10.20
C MET A 1 0.90 -7.46 -9.87
N ARG A 2 1.55 -8.32 -10.69
CA ARG A 2 1.69 -9.78 -10.46
C ARG A 2 3.10 -10.31 -10.77
N GLY A 3 3.62 -11.19 -9.92
CA GLY A 3 4.72 -12.12 -10.20
C GLY A 3 4.28 -13.56 -9.91
N SER A 4 4.82 -14.54 -10.63
CA SER A 4 4.43 -15.96 -10.53
C SER A 4 5.65 -16.86 -10.34
N ILE A 5 5.47 -17.93 -9.58
CA ILE A 5 6.47 -18.99 -9.39
C ILE A 5 5.79 -20.30 -9.81
N SER A 6 6.37 -20.97 -10.80
CA SER A 6 5.83 -22.20 -11.39
C SER A 6 6.90 -23.26 -11.49
N ALA A 7 6.49 -24.52 -11.38
CA ALA A 7 7.40 -25.66 -11.47
C ALA A 7 7.79 -26.06 -12.90
N LYS A 8 7.66 -25.16 -13.89
CA LYS A 8 7.89 -25.48 -15.31
C LYS A 8 9.35 -25.82 -15.64
N ASP A 9 10.28 -25.48 -14.75
CA ASP A 9 11.72 -25.71 -14.95
C ASP A 9 12.27 -26.83 -14.03
N LEU A 10 11.40 -27.61 -13.38
CA LEU A 10 11.75 -28.66 -12.40
C LEU A 10 11.50 -30.09 -12.92
N ASP A 11 11.63 -30.33 -14.22
CA ASP A 11 11.23 -31.59 -14.86
C ASP A 11 11.86 -32.82 -14.17
N ASP A 12 13.11 -32.73 -13.71
CA ASP A 12 13.83 -33.82 -13.04
C ASP A 12 13.33 -34.12 -11.61
N ALA A 13 12.97 -33.07 -10.86
CA ALA A 13 12.37 -33.21 -9.52
C ALA A 13 10.93 -33.74 -9.62
N VAL A 14 10.17 -33.31 -10.64
CA VAL A 14 8.83 -33.83 -10.93
C VAL A 14 8.89 -35.30 -11.40
N ALA A 15 9.89 -35.68 -12.19
CA ALA A 15 10.06 -37.06 -12.65
C ALA A 15 10.38 -38.03 -11.50
N SER A 16 11.26 -37.63 -10.57
CA SER A 16 11.58 -38.44 -9.38
C SER A 16 10.39 -38.55 -8.41
N LEU A 17 9.45 -37.60 -8.46
CA LEU A 17 8.19 -37.63 -7.72
C LEU A 17 7.14 -38.59 -8.30
N GLN A 18 7.10 -38.82 -9.62
CA GLN A 18 6.08 -39.71 -10.23
C GLN A 18 6.17 -41.17 -9.74
N VAL A 19 7.31 -41.58 -9.19
CA VAL A 19 7.50 -42.89 -8.54
C VAL A 19 6.63 -43.02 -7.28
N LEU A 20 6.27 -41.90 -6.64
CA LEU A 20 5.35 -41.84 -5.52
C LEU A 20 3.91 -41.76 -6.05
N GLY A 21 3.27 -42.91 -6.26
CA GLY A 21 1.90 -42.96 -6.77
C GLY A 21 0.87 -42.17 -5.95
N GLY A 22 -0.19 -41.71 -6.60
CA GLY A 22 -1.31 -40.95 -6.00
C GLY A 22 -1.12 -39.42 -6.01
N ASP A 23 -1.84 -38.70 -5.15
CA ASP A 23 -1.82 -37.21 -5.10
C ASP A 23 -0.61 -36.61 -4.35
N LEU A 24 0.28 -37.46 -3.82
CA LEU A 24 1.41 -37.05 -2.98
C LEU A 24 2.40 -36.11 -3.70
N PRO A 25 2.81 -36.38 -4.95
CA PRO A 25 3.68 -35.50 -5.75
C PRO A 25 3.16 -34.07 -5.84
N ASN A 26 1.89 -33.91 -6.22
CA ASN A 26 1.30 -32.60 -6.41
C ASN A 26 1.12 -31.85 -5.08
N LYS A 27 0.88 -32.56 -3.98
CA LYS A 27 0.85 -31.95 -2.64
C LYS A 27 2.22 -31.46 -2.19
N ALA A 28 3.27 -32.25 -2.43
CA ALA A 28 4.65 -31.85 -2.11
C ALA A 28 5.08 -30.64 -2.97
N LEU A 29 4.82 -30.67 -4.27
CA LEU A 29 5.11 -29.55 -5.18
C LEU A 29 4.35 -28.29 -4.79
N ALA A 30 3.06 -28.39 -4.45
CA ALA A 30 2.29 -27.24 -3.98
C ALA A 30 2.85 -26.66 -2.68
N ASP A 31 3.26 -27.50 -1.72
CA ASP A 31 3.88 -27.05 -0.45
C ASP A 31 5.22 -26.35 -0.71
N ALA A 32 6.07 -26.90 -1.59
CA ALA A 32 7.34 -26.31 -1.98
C ALA A 32 7.15 -24.93 -2.64
N LEU A 33 6.27 -24.82 -3.64
CA LEU A 33 5.93 -23.55 -4.29
C LEU A 33 5.39 -22.52 -3.30
N ASN A 34 4.57 -22.96 -2.34
CA ASN A 34 4.05 -22.10 -1.27
C ASN A 34 5.15 -21.61 -0.33
N HIS A 35 6.12 -22.47 -0.02
CA HIS A 35 7.28 -22.07 0.78
C HIS A 35 8.14 -21.03 0.05
N THR A 36 8.44 -21.26 -1.23
CA THR A 36 9.18 -20.30 -2.07
C THR A 36 8.43 -18.96 -2.18
N ALA A 37 7.12 -18.98 -2.38
CA ALA A 37 6.31 -17.76 -2.43
C ALA A 37 6.30 -16.99 -1.10
N ASN A 38 6.32 -17.69 0.04
CA ASN A 38 6.43 -17.05 1.35
C ASN A 38 7.81 -16.43 1.57
N GLN A 39 8.88 -17.07 1.08
CA GLN A 39 10.23 -16.51 1.10
C GLN A 39 10.31 -15.25 0.21
N ALA A 40 9.72 -15.27 -0.98
CA ALA A 40 9.60 -14.10 -1.84
C ALA A 40 8.84 -12.95 -1.17
N ASN A 41 7.72 -13.24 -0.52
CA ASN A 41 6.96 -12.24 0.21
C ASN A 41 7.79 -11.62 1.35
N ARG A 42 8.60 -12.41 2.05
CA ARG A 42 9.49 -11.90 3.11
C ARG A 42 10.55 -10.97 2.54
N ALA A 43 11.22 -11.35 1.46
CA ALA A 43 12.22 -10.50 0.81
C ALA A 43 11.63 -9.17 0.32
N LEU A 44 10.40 -9.20 -0.20
CA LEU A 44 9.68 -7.98 -0.59
C LEU A 44 9.35 -7.08 0.61
N VAL A 45 9.02 -7.66 1.77
CA VAL A 45 8.79 -6.89 3.01
C VAL A 45 10.10 -6.27 3.50
N ASP A 46 11.21 -7.00 3.43
CA ASP A 46 12.53 -6.50 3.80
C ASP A 46 12.96 -5.34 2.88
N GLU A 47 12.72 -5.45 1.56
CA GLU A 47 12.96 -4.36 0.62
C GLU A 47 12.07 -3.14 0.90
N ILE A 48 10.81 -3.36 1.31
CA ILE A 48 9.93 -2.26 1.75
C ILE A 48 10.52 -1.54 2.97
N ASP A 49 11.07 -2.28 3.94
CA ASP A 49 11.69 -1.70 5.13
C ASP A 49 13.00 -0.96 4.82
N GLU A 50 13.73 -1.35 3.77
CA GLU A 50 14.95 -0.67 3.32
C GLU A 50 14.66 0.61 2.52
N VAL A 51 13.65 0.57 1.65
CA VAL A 51 13.37 1.63 0.66
C VAL A 51 12.47 2.74 1.21
N PHE A 52 11.56 2.41 2.13
CA PHE A 52 10.60 3.36 2.66
C PHE A 52 10.96 3.83 4.07
N ASP A 53 10.83 5.13 4.31
CA ASP A 53 10.99 5.69 5.64
C ASP A 53 9.76 5.35 6.51
N ASN A 54 9.97 4.60 7.60
CA ASN A 54 8.95 4.25 8.59
C ASN A 54 7.64 3.67 7.98
N PRO A 55 7.69 2.56 7.23
CA PRO A 55 6.51 2.02 6.56
C PRO A 55 5.47 1.54 7.57
N THR A 56 4.21 1.80 7.26
CA THR A 56 3.08 1.33 8.06
C THR A 56 2.92 -0.19 7.94
N SER A 57 2.24 -0.83 8.90
CA SER A 57 1.86 -2.25 8.76
C SER A 57 1.02 -2.49 7.52
N PHE A 58 0.23 -1.51 7.09
CA PHE A 58 -0.54 -1.57 5.87
C PHE A 58 0.38 -1.59 4.63
N THR A 59 1.46 -0.81 4.63
CA THR A 59 2.51 -0.82 3.58
C THR A 59 3.25 -2.16 3.54
N ARG A 60 3.67 -2.69 4.70
CA ARG A 60 4.32 -4.01 4.78
C ARG A 60 3.42 -5.14 4.30
N ASN A 61 2.12 -5.02 4.58
CA ASN A 61 1.12 -5.99 4.15
C ASN A 61 0.52 -5.67 2.77
N ALA A 62 1.20 -4.88 1.93
CA ALA A 62 0.73 -4.54 0.59
C ALA A 62 0.79 -5.73 -0.38
N VAL A 63 1.69 -6.69 -0.14
CA VAL A 63 1.81 -7.90 -0.96
C VAL A 63 0.84 -8.98 -0.47
N ARG A 64 0.19 -9.63 -1.42
CA ARG A 64 -0.72 -10.76 -1.22
C ARG A 64 -0.13 -11.98 -1.93
N VAL A 65 -0.06 -13.08 -1.20
CA VAL A 65 0.34 -14.37 -1.75
C VAL A 65 -0.91 -15.17 -2.12
N PHE A 66 -0.95 -15.66 -3.36
CA PHE A 66 -1.88 -16.67 -3.84
C PHE A 66 -1.16 -18.00 -3.86
N HIS A 67 -1.59 -18.89 -2.95
CA HIS A 67 -0.96 -20.18 -2.76
C HIS A 67 -1.28 -21.16 -3.89
N ALA A 68 -0.26 -21.93 -4.28
CA ALA A 68 -0.39 -23.10 -5.14
C ALA A 68 -1.26 -24.15 -4.47
N LYS A 69 -1.99 -24.90 -5.31
CA LYS A 69 -2.84 -26.03 -4.91
C LYS A 69 -2.38 -27.29 -5.64
N PRO A 70 -2.66 -28.50 -5.12
CA PRO A 70 -2.30 -29.74 -5.83
C PRO A 70 -2.91 -29.86 -7.23
N ASN A 71 -4.01 -29.15 -7.52
CA ASN A 71 -4.63 -29.09 -8.84
C ASN A 71 -4.25 -27.83 -9.65
N ASN A 72 -3.42 -26.95 -9.08
CA ASN A 72 -2.90 -25.74 -9.72
C ASN A 72 -1.53 -25.41 -9.13
N LEU A 73 -0.48 -25.95 -9.75
CA LEU A 73 0.92 -25.84 -9.30
C LEU A 73 1.53 -24.49 -9.69
N GLU A 74 0.86 -23.42 -9.30
CA GLU A 74 1.30 -22.05 -9.50
C GLU A 74 1.04 -21.24 -8.23
N ALA A 75 2.10 -20.65 -7.68
CA ALA A 75 1.98 -19.62 -6.66
C ALA A 75 2.18 -18.25 -7.31
N SER A 76 1.45 -17.23 -6.86
CA SER A 76 1.57 -15.88 -7.40
C SER A 76 1.60 -14.84 -6.28
N LEU A 77 2.40 -13.80 -6.46
CA LEU A 77 2.47 -12.64 -5.57
C LEU A 77 1.90 -11.41 -6.27
N TRP A 78 1.00 -10.71 -5.58
CA TRP A 78 0.32 -9.54 -6.12
C TRP A 78 0.44 -8.37 -5.15
N VAL A 79 0.54 -7.15 -5.67
CA VAL A 79 0.32 -5.94 -4.85
C VAL A 79 -1.17 -5.68 -4.80
N LYS A 80 -1.72 -5.56 -3.58
CA LYS A 80 -3.16 -5.36 -3.33
C LYS A 80 -3.67 -4.07 -3.96
N ASP A 81 -4.84 -4.14 -4.61
CA ASP A 81 -5.51 -3.02 -5.26
C ASP A 81 -6.78 -2.55 -4.50
N GLU A 82 -7.49 -1.53 -5.04
CA GLU A 82 -8.73 -1.02 -4.43
C GLU A 82 -9.88 -2.04 -4.53
N LYS A 83 -9.84 -2.92 -5.55
CA LYS A 83 -10.86 -3.93 -5.84
C LYS A 83 -10.80 -5.12 -4.88
N ASP A 84 -9.65 -5.36 -4.27
CA ASP A 84 -9.45 -6.35 -3.21
C ASP A 84 -10.14 -5.99 -1.87
N GLY A 85 -10.83 -4.84 -1.80
CA GLY A 85 -11.50 -4.39 -0.57
C GLY A 85 -10.52 -4.00 0.55
N ALA A 86 -9.23 -3.89 0.23
CA ALA A 86 -8.15 -3.59 1.17
C ALA A 86 -8.26 -2.18 1.78
N SER A 87 -9.05 -1.27 1.18
CA SER A 87 -9.20 0.10 1.66
C SER A 87 -10.55 0.69 1.24
N LYS A 88 -11.23 1.41 2.15
CA LYS A 88 -12.36 2.32 1.81
C LYS A 88 -11.82 3.71 1.36
N GLY A 89 -10.60 3.76 0.86
CA GLY A 89 -9.82 4.94 0.46
C GLY A 89 -8.72 4.52 -0.54
N ALA A 90 -7.62 5.28 -0.63
CA ALA A 90 -6.53 4.94 -1.56
C ALA A 90 -6.00 3.52 -1.31
N ALA A 91 -5.80 2.77 -2.39
CA ALA A 91 -5.29 1.41 -2.37
C ALA A 91 -3.77 1.37 -2.20
N PRO A 92 -3.19 0.26 -1.68
CA PRO A 92 -1.75 0.06 -1.70
C PRO A 92 -1.14 0.28 -3.09
N GLU A 93 -1.80 -0.22 -4.14
CA GLU A 93 -1.36 -0.02 -5.52
C GLU A 93 -1.24 1.47 -5.92
N ASP A 94 -2.10 2.37 -5.42
CA ASP A 94 -2.09 3.80 -5.79
C ASP A 94 -0.82 4.54 -5.36
N TRP A 95 -0.10 4.03 -4.36
CA TRP A 95 1.17 4.60 -3.92
C TRP A 95 2.38 3.68 -4.12
N VAL A 96 2.18 2.35 -4.20
CA VAL A 96 3.26 1.41 -4.51
C VAL A 96 3.55 1.42 -6.02
N ALA A 97 2.55 1.52 -6.89
CA ALA A 97 2.77 1.48 -8.35
C ALA A 97 3.71 2.59 -8.87
N PRO A 98 3.58 3.87 -8.44
CA PRO A 98 4.56 4.89 -8.81
C PRO A 98 5.98 4.63 -8.30
N GLN A 99 6.13 3.85 -7.22
CA GLN A 99 7.44 3.48 -6.65
C GLN A 99 8.05 2.25 -7.34
N VAL A 100 7.24 1.46 -8.06
CA VAL A 100 7.67 0.26 -8.82
C VAL A 100 7.95 0.60 -10.29
N PHE A 101 7.09 1.40 -10.92
CA PHE A 101 7.20 1.71 -12.35
C PHE A 101 7.65 3.15 -12.62
N GLY A 102 7.76 3.97 -11.57
CA GLY A 102 7.83 5.42 -11.75
C GLY A 102 6.45 5.97 -12.14
N GLY A 103 6.36 7.30 -12.18
CA GLY A 103 5.19 7.99 -12.72
C GLY A 103 4.48 8.93 -11.75
N PRO A 104 3.39 9.57 -12.20
CA PRO A 104 2.67 10.55 -11.42
C PRO A 104 1.91 9.89 -10.25
N ARG A 105 2.05 10.46 -9.05
CA ARG A 105 1.24 10.07 -7.89
C ARG A 105 -0.24 10.36 -8.13
N VAL A 106 -1.10 9.43 -7.71
CA VAL A 106 -2.56 9.60 -7.71
C VAL A 106 -2.99 10.65 -6.67
N ASP A 107 -3.93 11.52 -7.03
CA ASP A 107 -4.52 12.53 -6.15
C ASP A 107 -5.23 11.87 -4.96
N LYS A 108 -4.85 12.26 -3.73
CA LYS A 108 -5.56 11.83 -2.51
C LYS A 108 -7.01 12.35 -2.53
N ALA A 109 -7.93 11.64 -1.88
CA ALA A 109 -9.33 12.10 -1.78
C ALA A 109 -9.47 13.52 -1.19
N SER A 110 -8.64 13.88 -0.21
CA SER A 110 -8.60 15.24 0.34
C SER A 110 -8.11 16.28 -0.68
N GLU A 111 -7.14 15.92 -1.53
CA GLU A 111 -6.65 16.76 -2.63
C GLU A 111 -7.76 16.98 -3.66
N ARG A 112 -8.46 15.92 -4.06
CA ARG A 112 -9.63 16.01 -4.96
C ARG A 112 -10.72 16.92 -4.43
N ASN A 113 -11.06 16.80 -3.15
CA ASN A 113 -12.10 17.64 -2.53
C ASN A 113 -11.69 19.12 -2.44
N LEU A 114 -10.44 19.40 -2.07
CA LEU A 114 -9.95 20.78 -2.01
C LEU A 114 -9.86 21.38 -3.41
N ARG A 115 -9.50 20.58 -4.41
CA ARG A 115 -9.47 20.97 -5.82
C ARG A 115 -10.88 21.27 -6.35
N SER A 116 -11.88 20.44 -6.03
CA SER A 116 -13.27 20.68 -6.45
C SER A 116 -13.88 21.95 -5.84
N LYS A 117 -13.37 22.42 -4.70
CA LYS A 117 -13.72 23.70 -4.08
C LYS A 117 -12.87 24.88 -4.54
N GLY A 118 -11.95 24.68 -5.50
CA GLY A 118 -11.06 25.72 -6.01
C GLY A 118 -9.99 26.18 -5.00
N ILE A 119 -9.79 25.43 -3.91
CA ILE A 119 -8.82 25.75 -2.85
C ILE A 119 -7.42 25.27 -3.24
N LEU A 120 -7.31 24.04 -3.76
CA LEU A 120 -6.05 23.47 -4.21
C LEU A 120 -5.87 23.72 -5.72
N PRO A 121 -4.88 24.53 -6.16
CA PRO A 121 -4.66 24.79 -7.58
C PRO A 121 -4.30 23.54 -8.37
N ALA A 122 -4.66 23.50 -9.66
CA ALA A 122 -4.29 22.42 -10.57
C ALA A 122 -2.77 22.15 -10.56
N GLY A 123 -2.37 20.88 -10.56
CA GLY A 123 -0.95 20.47 -10.51
C GLY A 123 -0.26 20.69 -9.15
N LYS A 124 -0.99 21.17 -8.13
CA LYS A 124 -0.50 21.25 -6.75
C LYS A 124 -0.98 20.08 -5.90
N PHE A 125 -0.15 19.74 -4.91
CA PHE A 125 -0.31 18.64 -3.97
C PHE A 125 -0.13 19.12 -2.54
N LEU A 126 -0.61 18.32 -1.59
CA LEU A 126 -0.56 18.65 -0.16
C LEU A 126 0.63 17.95 0.51
N VAL A 127 1.42 18.73 1.24
CA VAL A 127 2.49 18.24 2.12
C VAL A 127 2.25 18.77 3.54
N PRO A 128 2.45 17.96 4.59
CA PRO A 128 2.37 18.43 5.97
C PRO A 128 3.29 19.63 6.24
N GLY A 129 2.75 20.70 6.84
CA GLY A 129 3.53 21.83 7.34
C GLY A 129 3.83 21.71 8.84
N ALA A 130 4.45 22.74 9.43
CA ALA A 130 4.84 22.74 10.85
C ALA A 130 3.67 22.54 11.84
N GLY A 131 2.45 22.92 11.45
CA GLY A 131 1.24 22.74 12.27
C GLY A 131 0.59 21.36 12.14
N ALA A 132 1.10 20.51 11.26
CA ALA A 132 0.59 19.17 11.02
C ALA A 132 0.76 18.28 12.25
N LYS A 133 -0.31 17.60 12.65
CA LYS A 133 -0.27 16.54 13.66
C LYS A 133 0.08 15.25 12.95
N LEU A 134 1.34 14.87 13.02
CA LEU A 134 1.83 13.62 12.43
C LEU A 134 1.64 12.47 13.41
N ASP A 135 1.31 11.29 12.88
CA ASP A 135 1.43 10.05 13.62
C ASP A 135 2.89 9.55 13.65
N LYS A 136 3.12 8.42 14.33
CA LYS A 136 4.45 7.81 14.45
C LYS A 136 5.08 7.38 13.11
N PHE A 137 4.30 7.36 12.03
CA PHE A 137 4.73 7.01 10.68
C PHE A 137 4.90 8.25 9.80
N GLY A 138 4.81 9.46 10.37
CA GLY A 138 4.89 10.71 9.61
C GLY A 138 3.64 11.03 8.78
N ASN A 139 2.55 10.28 8.94
CA ASN A 139 1.30 10.56 8.24
C ASN A 139 0.48 11.62 8.98
N MET A 140 -0.19 12.49 8.22
CA MET A 140 -1.10 13.47 8.79
C MET A 140 -2.27 12.78 9.52
N SER A 141 -2.59 13.26 10.73
CA SER A 141 -3.75 12.83 11.50
C SER A 141 -5.04 12.93 10.68
N ARG A 142 -5.75 11.80 10.57
CA ARG A 142 -7.07 11.74 9.92
C ARG A 142 -8.07 12.72 10.56
N GLY A 143 -8.01 12.87 11.88
CA GLY A 143 -8.86 13.80 12.62
C GLY A 143 -8.61 15.25 12.20
N GLN A 144 -7.35 15.68 12.16
CA GLN A 144 -7.01 17.04 11.74
C GLN A 144 -7.38 17.29 10.27
N MET A 145 -7.17 16.32 9.38
CA MET A 145 -7.59 16.44 7.97
C MET A 145 -9.11 16.62 7.85
N ILE A 146 -9.91 15.88 8.61
CA ILE A 146 -11.38 16.05 8.64
C ILE A 146 -11.76 17.44 9.14
N GLN A 147 -11.09 17.95 10.18
CA GLN A 147 -11.35 19.30 10.70
C GLN A 147 -11.00 20.39 9.68
N ILE A 148 -9.87 20.25 8.98
CA ILE A 148 -9.46 21.14 7.89
C ILE A 148 -10.51 21.17 6.78
N LEU A 149 -10.86 20.00 6.25
CA LEU A 149 -11.86 19.90 5.17
C LEU A 149 -13.22 20.42 5.63
N SER A 150 -13.63 20.14 6.87
CA SER A 150 -14.88 20.64 7.45
C SER A 150 -14.89 22.16 7.56
N GLY A 151 -13.82 22.75 8.09
CA GLY A 151 -13.68 24.20 8.26
C GLY A 151 -13.60 24.97 6.93
N LEU A 152 -13.03 24.35 5.90
CA LEU A 152 -12.92 24.90 4.56
C LEU A 152 -14.12 24.59 3.65
N GLY A 153 -15.14 23.88 4.16
CA GLY A 153 -16.32 23.51 3.37
C GLY A 153 -16.05 22.47 2.26
N ALA A 154 -14.96 21.72 2.38
CA ALA A 154 -14.46 20.73 1.41
C ALA A 154 -14.62 19.27 1.89
N LEU A 155 -15.42 19.01 2.92
CA LEU A 155 -15.63 17.65 3.41
C LEU A 155 -16.77 16.93 2.68
N GLU A 156 -17.59 17.64 1.90
CA GLU A 156 -18.65 17.03 1.10
C GLU A 156 -18.08 16.35 -0.15
N TYR A 157 -17.92 15.03 -0.08
CA TYR A 157 -17.44 14.20 -1.19
C TYR A 157 -18.56 13.49 -1.97
N LYS A 158 -19.80 13.53 -1.44
CA LYS A 158 -21.04 13.03 -2.07
C LYS A 158 -22.19 13.98 -1.71
N ALA A 159 -23.11 14.19 -2.64
CA ALA A 159 -24.30 15.01 -2.41
C ALA A 159 -25.06 14.53 -1.17
N GLY A 160 -25.30 15.43 -0.20
CA GLY A 160 -26.01 15.13 1.04
C GLY A 160 -25.13 14.74 2.22
N PHE A 161 -23.80 14.65 2.06
CA PHE A 161 -22.88 14.43 3.19
C PHE A 161 -22.71 15.71 4.03
N LYS A 162 -23.39 15.77 5.18
CA LYS A 162 -23.39 16.94 6.10
C LYS A 162 -22.20 16.95 7.05
N GLY A 163 -20.98 17.07 6.51
CA GLY A 163 -19.75 17.11 7.31
C GLY A 163 -19.09 18.51 7.45
N ASN A 164 -19.49 19.45 6.61
CA ASN A 164 -18.94 20.80 6.61
C ASN A 164 -19.35 21.58 7.86
N ALA A 165 -18.49 22.49 8.30
CA ALA A 165 -18.82 23.42 9.37
C ALA A 165 -20.01 24.29 8.94
N THR A 166 -20.93 24.52 9.88
CA THR A 166 -22.15 25.33 9.72
C THR A 166 -22.25 26.38 10.82
N ASP A 167 -23.27 27.24 10.76
CA ASP A 167 -23.58 28.22 11.81
C ASP A 167 -24.35 27.64 13.00
N SER A 168 -24.53 26.32 13.07
CA SER A 168 -25.13 25.68 14.25
C SER A 168 -24.27 25.91 15.49
N ALA A 169 -24.89 26.08 16.66
CA ALA A 169 -24.19 26.25 17.94
C ALA A 169 -23.14 25.14 18.21
N ARG A 170 -23.44 23.90 17.76
CA ARG A 170 -22.51 22.77 17.83
C ARG A 170 -21.25 23.00 16.97
N SER A 171 -21.42 23.49 15.74
CA SER A 171 -20.31 23.73 14.81
C SER A 171 -19.48 24.94 15.24
N ILE A 172 -20.12 26.01 15.68
CA ILE A 172 -19.45 27.18 16.26
C ILE A 172 -18.58 26.77 17.46
N ARG A 173 -19.10 25.91 18.34
CA ARG A 173 -18.34 25.37 19.49
C ARG A 173 -17.12 24.54 19.06
N LYS A 174 -17.23 23.79 17.96
CA LYS A 174 -16.08 23.06 17.38
C LYS A 174 -15.06 23.99 16.73
N GLY A 175 -15.49 25.15 16.23
CA GLY A 175 -14.62 26.24 15.79
C GLY A 175 -13.85 26.00 14.49
N HIS A 176 -14.05 24.89 13.77
CA HIS A 176 -13.23 24.53 12.60
C HIS A 176 -13.19 25.63 11.53
N GLN A 177 -14.33 26.26 11.24
CA GLN A 177 -14.44 27.33 10.24
C GLN A 177 -13.62 28.57 10.60
N ARG A 178 -13.45 28.85 11.91
CA ARG A 178 -12.64 29.96 12.40
C ARG A 178 -11.16 29.59 12.49
N ALA A 179 -10.87 28.33 12.75
CA ALA A 179 -9.52 27.81 12.93
C ALA A 179 -8.74 27.74 11.61
N TYR A 180 -9.33 27.21 10.54
CA TYR A 180 -8.61 26.90 9.30
C TYR A 180 -8.88 27.92 8.19
N PHE A 181 -7.85 28.24 7.40
CA PHE A 181 -7.95 29.18 6.29
C PHE A 181 -6.89 28.93 5.22
N VAL A 182 -7.15 29.39 3.98
CA VAL A 182 -6.17 29.32 2.90
C VAL A 182 -5.13 30.43 3.07
N MET A 183 -3.86 30.05 3.15
CA MET A 183 -2.73 30.98 3.17
C MET A 183 -2.38 31.38 1.74
N LYS A 184 -2.14 32.69 1.53
CA LYS A 184 -1.75 33.24 0.23
C LYS A 184 -0.48 34.07 0.35
N ARG A 185 0.34 34.06 -0.70
CA ARG A 185 1.42 35.03 -0.93
C ARG A 185 0.99 35.91 -2.10
N GLY A 186 0.57 37.15 -1.80
CA GLY A 186 -0.18 37.96 -2.76
C GLY A 186 -1.48 37.26 -3.16
N SER A 187 -1.71 37.06 -4.46
CA SER A 187 -2.86 36.33 -4.99
C SER A 187 -2.69 34.81 -5.01
N VAL A 188 -1.47 34.30 -4.79
CA VAL A 188 -1.13 32.89 -4.99
C VAL A 188 -1.41 32.07 -3.72
N PRO A 189 -2.27 31.04 -3.75
CA PRO A 189 -2.43 30.11 -2.65
C PRO A 189 -1.15 29.29 -2.42
N ILE A 190 -0.64 29.28 -1.20
CA ILE A 190 0.61 28.60 -0.82
C ILE A 190 0.38 27.44 0.15
N GLY A 191 -0.80 27.34 0.75
CA GLY A 191 -1.09 26.33 1.76
C GLY A 191 -2.37 26.60 2.54
N ILE A 192 -2.57 25.82 3.59
CA ILE A 192 -3.63 25.98 4.58
C ILE A 192 -2.96 26.27 5.92
N GLY A 193 -3.46 27.30 6.59
CA GLY A 193 -3.05 27.71 7.93
C GLY A 193 -4.09 27.32 8.97
N GLU A 194 -3.64 27.22 10.22
CA GLU A 194 -4.45 27.07 11.41
C GLU A 194 -4.16 28.23 12.37
N ARG A 195 -5.22 28.85 12.89
CA ARG A 195 -5.15 29.82 14.00
C ARG A 195 -5.09 29.05 15.31
N ARG A 196 -4.00 29.22 16.08
CA ARG A 196 -3.81 28.62 17.41
C ARG A 196 -3.35 29.69 18.39
N ASP A 197 -4.13 29.95 19.43
CA ASP A 197 -3.72 30.78 20.58
C ASP A 197 -3.09 32.13 20.18
N GLY A 198 -3.71 32.83 19.23
CA GLY A 198 -3.21 34.12 18.72
C GLY A 198 -2.07 34.03 17.69
N THR A 199 -1.56 32.83 17.43
CA THR A 199 -0.54 32.55 16.40
C THR A 199 -1.16 31.91 15.16
N MET A 200 -0.45 32.00 14.03
CA MET A 200 -0.81 31.33 12.78
C MET A 200 0.31 30.38 12.38
N VAL A 201 -0.05 29.13 12.09
CA VAL A 201 0.90 28.10 11.65
C VAL A 201 0.39 27.42 10.37
N MET A 202 1.29 27.17 9.43
CA MET A 202 0.95 26.40 8.23
C MET A 202 0.78 24.92 8.59
N VAL A 203 -0.41 24.37 8.33
CA VAL A 203 -0.70 22.95 8.56
C VAL A 203 -0.50 22.11 7.30
N LEU A 204 -0.76 22.68 6.13
CA LEU A 204 -0.54 22.03 4.84
C LEU A 204 0.12 23.02 3.88
N ALA A 205 1.19 22.61 3.22
CA ALA A 205 1.83 23.36 2.14
C ALA A 205 1.31 22.88 0.79
N PHE A 206 1.17 23.81 -0.17
CA PHE A 206 0.86 23.49 -1.56
C PHE A 206 2.16 23.41 -2.36
N VAL A 207 2.53 22.21 -2.77
CA VAL A 207 3.77 21.95 -3.53
C VAL A 207 3.45 21.51 -4.94
N SER A 208 4.41 21.67 -5.85
CA SER A 208 4.32 21.05 -7.19
C SER A 208 4.42 19.52 -7.08
N GLN A 209 4.00 18.81 -8.13
CA GLN A 209 3.99 17.35 -8.15
C GLN A 209 5.35 16.75 -7.74
N PRO A 210 5.40 15.91 -6.70
CA PRO A 210 6.59 15.13 -6.41
C PRO A 210 6.81 14.10 -7.53
N GLN A 211 8.02 14.05 -8.08
CA GLN A 211 8.44 12.99 -8.99
C GLN A 211 9.04 11.86 -8.16
N TYR A 212 8.45 10.67 -8.25
CA TYR A 212 8.99 9.47 -7.60
C TYR A 212 9.84 8.70 -8.62
N SER A 213 11.08 8.40 -8.25
CA SER A 213 11.93 7.44 -8.96
C SER A 213 11.49 6.03 -8.60
N VAL A 214 11.74 5.05 -9.50
CA VAL A 214 11.59 3.64 -9.14
C VAL A 214 12.53 3.34 -7.98
N ARG A 215 11.99 2.83 -6.88
CA ARG A 215 12.75 2.41 -5.70
C ARG A 215 12.45 0.99 -5.24
N PHE A 216 11.24 0.49 -5.50
CA PHE A 216 10.81 -0.85 -5.11
C PHE A 216 10.87 -1.79 -6.31
N LYS A 217 11.85 -2.69 -6.34
CA LYS A 217 12.16 -3.60 -7.46
C LYS A 217 11.37 -4.91 -7.34
N PHE A 218 10.05 -4.79 -7.21
CA PHE A 218 9.14 -5.92 -6.99
C PHE A 218 9.39 -7.10 -7.95
N HIS A 219 9.49 -6.83 -9.24
CA HIS A 219 9.66 -7.88 -10.25
C HIS A 219 11.04 -8.54 -10.19
N ASP A 220 12.09 -7.77 -9.88
CA ASP A 220 13.45 -8.29 -9.80
C ASP A 220 13.60 -9.20 -8.58
N VAL A 221 13.03 -8.81 -7.43
CA VAL A 221 13.05 -9.64 -6.21
C VAL A 221 12.27 -10.94 -6.39
N VAL A 222 11.06 -10.87 -6.97
CA VAL A 222 10.28 -12.10 -7.22
C VAL A 222 10.99 -13.00 -8.22
N ARG A 223 11.58 -12.44 -9.28
CA ARG A 223 12.32 -13.20 -10.29
C ARG A 223 13.55 -13.88 -9.71
N ALA A 224 14.38 -13.13 -8.96
CA ALA A 224 15.59 -13.66 -8.34
C ALA A 224 15.33 -14.85 -7.42
N ILE A 225 14.16 -14.89 -6.76
CA ILE A 225 13.77 -16.00 -5.88
C ILE A 225 13.09 -17.13 -6.65
N ALA A 226 12.38 -16.82 -7.73
CA ALA A 226 11.76 -17.83 -8.59
C ALA A 226 12.80 -18.62 -9.40
N GLU A 227 13.88 -17.96 -9.83
CA GLU A 227 14.98 -18.53 -10.64
C GLU A 227 16.13 -19.09 -9.77
N ASP A 228 15.99 -19.11 -8.44
CA ASP A 228 16.94 -19.74 -7.53
C ASP A 228 16.65 -21.24 -7.42
N ASP A 229 17.20 -22.00 -8.36
CA ASP A 229 17.01 -23.46 -8.46
C ASP A 229 17.37 -24.17 -7.15
N SER A 230 18.49 -23.76 -6.52
CA SER A 230 18.98 -24.37 -5.28
C SER A 230 17.97 -24.25 -4.12
N ARG A 231 17.30 -23.11 -4.03
CA ARG A 231 16.25 -22.86 -3.04
C ARG A 231 15.00 -23.65 -3.35
N LEU A 232 14.63 -23.72 -4.63
CA LEU A 232 13.44 -24.43 -5.06
C LEU A 232 13.59 -25.93 -4.82
N GLU A 233 14.74 -26.51 -5.17
CA GLU A 233 15.12 -27.89 -4.85
C GLU A 233 15.06 -28.17 -3.35
N ALA A 234 15.70 -27.33 -2.52
CA ALA A 234 15.66 -27.49 -1.07
C ALA A 234 14.23 -27.47 -0.50
N ASN A 235 13.36 -26.61 -1.04
CA ASN A 235 11.96 -26.54 -0.63
C ASN A 235 11.18 -27.80 -1.05
N ILE A 236 11.50 -28.40 -2.21
CA ILE A 236 10.91 -29.67 -2.66
C ILE A 236 11.35 -30.82 -1.76
N GLU A 237 12.64 -30.92 -1.45
CA GLU A 237 13.18 -31.94 -0.55
C GLU A 237 12.51 -31.88 0.83
N GLN A 238 12.36 -30.67 1.40
CA GLN A 238 11.66 -30.47 2.67
C GLN A 238 10.18 -30.86 2.59
N ALA A 239 9.48 -30.45 1.53
CA ALA A 239 8.08 -30.79 1.32
C ALA A 239 7.89 -32.31 1.18
N LEU A 240 8.81 -32.99 0.53
CA LEU A 240 8.83 -34.44 0.37
C LEU A 240 9.05 -35.16 1.69
N ALA A 241 10.07 -34.78 2.45
CA ALA A 241 10.37 -35.36 3.75
C ALA A 241 9.15 -35.27 4.68
N LYS A 242 8.49 -34.10 4.70
CA LYS A 242 7.26 -33.86 5.46
C LYS A 242 6.09 -34.72 4.99
N ALA A 243 5.90 -34.85 3.67
CA ALA A 243 4.82 -35.66 3.11
C ALA A 243 5.01 -37.17 3.39
N LEU A 244 6.24 -37.66 3.36
CA LEU A 244 6.59 -39.05 3.69
C LEU A 244 6.37 -39.35 5.19
N GLN A 245 6.78 -38.45 6.08
CA GLN A 245 6.52 -38.58 7.53
C GLN A 245 5.02 -38.65 7.84
N ALA A 246 4.21 -37.82 7.18
CA ALA A 246 2.76 -37.81 7.36
C ALA A 246 2.05 -39.10 6.89
N LYS A 247 2.69 -39.86 5.98
CA LYS A 247 2.18 -41.16 5.51
C LYS A 247 2.56 -42.31 6.45
N GLY A 248 3.73 -42.25 7.08
CA GLY A 248 4.22 -43.30 8.00
C GLY A 248 3.66 -43.24 9.42
N GLY A 249 3.04 -42.11 9.81
CA GLY A 249 2.38 -41.94 11.11
C GLY A 249 0.89 -42.27 11.14
N ARG A 250 0.35 -42.89 10.09
CA ARG A 250 -1.06 -43.28 9.96
C ARG A 250 -1.23 -44.79 10.00
#